data_AF-A0A1Q9T1U9-F1
#
_entry.id   AF-A0A1Q9T1U9-F1
#
_cell.length_a   1.000
_cell.length_b   1.000
_cell.length_c   1.000
_cell.angle_alpha   90.00
_cell.angle_beta   90.00
_cell.angle_gamma   90.00
#
_symmetry.space_group_name_H-M   'P 1'
#
loop_
_entity.id
_entity.type
_entity.pdbx_description
1 polymer ?
#
loop_
_entity_poly.entity_id
_entity_poly.type
_entity_poly.pdbx_seq_one_letter_code
_entity_poly.pdbx_strand_id
1 'polypeptide(L)'
;MWECPQLAVEGERAALLLSLHDDGVLGDVVACAGRLVDDDGRPRLEVEDVGVLDRGDAFYAPQIADDGGEGWWLMGWVREDGQQPGGRDQAGCLTLPRRLTVDPSGVRLELDLAVGETLPLGPACAAEGELPPAAVVEVGPGEAVLVHPELGARPMPEGTRAVVDGDVLEVYRPDGVPATFRHPVAWQVRGDAELRPVLRP
;
A
#
# COMPACT_ATOMS: atom_id res chain seq x y z
N MET A 1 1.38 15.01 -16.49
CA MET A 1 1.02 13.83 -17.31
C MET A 1 0.29 12.82 -16.43
N TRP A 2 -0.64 12.04 -16.99
CA TRP A 2 -1.26 10.92 -16.29
C TRP A 2 -0.66 9.62 -16.82
N GLU A 3 -0.16 8.79 -15.92
CA GLU A 3 0.39 7.47 -16.21
C GLU A 3 -0.49 6.37 -15.64
N CYS A 4 -0.43 5.21 -16.30
CA CYS A 4 -1.09 3.97 -15.88
C CYS A 4 -2.59 4.14 -15.50
N PRO A 5 -3.43 4.86 -16.28
CA PRO A 5 -4.82 5.07 -15.91
C PRO A 5 -5.57 3.74 -15.78
N GLN A 6 -6.22 3.52 -14.64
CA GLN A 6 -7.09 2.37 -14.41
C GLN A 6 -8.49 2.85 -14.02
N LEU A 7 -9.54 2.15 -14.44
CA LEU A 7 -10.92 2.47 -14.07
C LEU A 7 -11.56 1.28 -13.37
N ALA A 8 -11.86 1.44 -12.08
CA ALA A 8 -12.67 0.50 -11.30
C ALA A 8 -14.13 0.95 -11.36
N VAL A 9 -15.06 0.02 -11.64
CA VAL A 9 -16.51 0.30 -11.70
C VAL A 9 -17.26 -0.73 -10.87
N GLU A 10 -18.11 -0.27 -9.96
CA GLU A 10 -18.96 -1.08 -9.09
C GLU A 10 -20.39 -0.52 -9.12
N GLY A 11 -21.27 -1.17 -9.88
CA GLY A 11 -22.60 -0.62 -10.16
C GLY A 11 -22.54 0.76 -10.84
N GLU A 12 -23.12 1.78 -10.20
CA GLU A 12 -23.07 3.18 -10.66
C GLU A 12 -21.84 3.94 -10.13
N ARG A 13 -21.06 3.34 -9.23
CA ARG A 13 -19.88 3.94 -8.63
C ARG A 13 -18.65 3.61 -9.47
N ALA A 14 -17.72 4.56 -9.52
CA ALA A 14 -16.46 4.35 -10.22
C ALA A 14 -15.33 5.13 -9.58
N ALA A 15 -14.11 4.62 -9.76
CA ALA A 15 -12.87 5.26 -9.37
C ALA A 15 -11.87 5.23 -10.52
N LEU A 16 -11.41 6.40 -10.97
CA LEU A 16 -10.32 6.54 -11.94
C LEU A 16 -9.01 6.70 -11.17
N LEU A 17 -8.13 5.73 -11.30
CA LEU A 17 -6.81 5.72 -10.68
C LEU A 17 -5.80 6.31 -11.65
N LEU A 18 -4.97 7.22 -11.16
CA LEU A 18 -3.98 7.95 -11.95
C LEU A 18 -2.65 8.02 -11.19
N SER A 19 -1.57 7.68 -11.88
CA SER A 19 -0.22 8.00 -11.42
C SER A 19 0.18 9.37 -11.98
N LEU A 20 0.49 10.32 -11.09
CA LEU A 20 0.80 11.69 -11.48
C LEU A 20 2.28 11.83 -11.78
N HIS A 21 2.62 12.32 -12.96
CA HIS A 21 3.99 12.62 -13.37
C HIS A 21 4.07 14.05 -13.88
N ASP A 22 4.92 14.88 -13.26
CA ASP A 22 5.11 16.28 -13.64
C ASP A 22 6.59 16.60 -13.83
N ASP A 23 6.98 17.12 -14.99
CA ASP A 23 8.35 17.54 -15.33
C ASP A 23 9.49 16.59 -14.90
N GLY A 24 9.31 15.28 -15.14
CA GLY A 24 10.30 14.25 -14.79
C GLY A 24 10.23 13.75 -13.35
N VAL A 25 9.30 14.28 -12.55
CA VAL A 25 9.08 13.91 -11.15
C VAL A 25 7.88 12.98 -11.06
N LEU A 26 8.11 11.78 -10.53
CA LEU A 26 7.05 10.83 -10.18
C LEU A 26 6.37 11.31 -8.89
N GLY A 27 5.10 11.63 -8.99
CA GLY A 27 4.29 12.15 -7.88
C GLY A 27 3.47 11.07 -7.18
N ASP A 28 2.31 11.49 -6.67
CA ASP A 28 1.36 10.62 -5.99
C ASP A 28 0.55 9.78 -6.97
N VAL A 29 0.04 8.66 -6.45
CA VAL A 29 -1.03 7.91 -7.08
C VAL A 29 -2.36 8.32 -6.43
N VAL A 30 -3.30 8.79 -7.24
CA VAL A 30 -4.60 9.27 -6.78
C VAL A 30 -5.74 8.44 -7.34
N ALA A 31 -6.86 8.43 -6.62
CA ALA A 31 -8.15 7.95 -7.10
C ALA A 31 -9.15 9.10 -7.15
N CYS A 32 -9.75 9.31 -8.30
CA CYS A 32 -10.90 10.20 -8.49
C CYS A 32 -12.16 9.36 -8.40
N ALA A 33 -12.89 9.45 -7.30
CA ALA A 33 -14.07 8.65 -7.01
C ALA A 33 -15.35 9.41 -7.33
N GLY A 34 -16.38 8.72 -7.81
CA GLY A 34 -17.66 9.34 -8.11
C GLY A 34 -18.64 8.40 -8.79
N ARG A 35 -19.42 8.94 -9.73
CA ARG A 35 -20.43 8.18 -10.49
C ARG A 35 -20.12 8.15 -11.98
N LEU A 36 -20.33 6.98 -12.58
CA LEU A 36 -20.27 6.84 -14.02
C LEU A 36 -21.66 7.14 -14.60
N VAL A 37 -21.79 8.23 -15.34
CA VAL A 37 -23.05 8.65 -15.97
C VAL A 37 -22.97 8.51 -17.49
N ASP A 38 -24.12 8.30 -18.13
CA ASP A 38 -24.25 8.41 -19.58
C ASP A 38 -24.53 9.87 -19.95
N ASP A 39 -23.64 10.45 -20.77
CA ASP A 39 -23.75 11.79 -21.34
C ASP A 39 -23.94 11.65 -22.86
N ASP A 40 -25.20 11.49 -23.29
CA ASP A 40 -25.59 11.26 -24.68
C ASP A 40 -24.83 10.10 -25.35
N GLY A 41 -24.78 8.94 -24.69
CA GLY A 41 -24.07 7.74 -25.16
C GLY A 41 -22.56 7.76 -24.92
N ARG A 42 -22.05 8.74 -24.16
CA ARG A 42 -20.63 8.83 -23.78
C ARG A 42 -20.50 8.65 -22.26
N PRO A 43 -19.76 7.64 -21.77
CA PRO A 43 -19.54 7.50 -20.35
C PRO A 43 -18.71 8.67 -19.83
N ARG A 44 -19.17 9.30 -18.75
CA ARG A 44 -18.51 10.41 -18.07
C ARG A 44 -18.42 10.10 -16.58
N LEU A 45 -17.25 10.26 -16.00
CA LEU A 45 -17.06 10.19 -14.56
C LEU A 45 -17.40 11.56 -13.95
N GLU A 46 -18.47 11.65 -13.18
CA GLU A 46 -18.75 12.79 -12.31
C GLU A 46 -18.00 12.58 -10.99
N VAL A 47 -16.84 13.23 -10.88
CA VAL A 47 -15.96 13.13 -9.70
C VAL A 47 -16.60 13.84 -8.50
N GLU A 48 -16.71 13.12 -7.39
CA GLU A 48 -17.25 13.58 -6.12
C GLU A 48 -16.15 13.74 -5.06
N ASP A 49 -15.08 12.93 -5.14
CA ASP A 49 -13.94 12.97 -4.23
C ASP A 49 -12.61 12.63 -4.94
N VAL A 50 -11.50 13.13 -4.40
CA VAL A 50 -10.14 12.82 -4.87
C VAL A 50 -9.23 12.59 -3.68
N GLY A 51 -8.58 11.43 -3.63
CA GLY A 51 -7.67 11.04 -2.56
C GLY A 51 -6.42 10.32 -3.06
N VAL A 52 -5.36 10.37 -2.27
CA VAL A 52 -4.15 9.55 -2.52
C VAL A 52 -4.43 8.09 -2.13
N LEU A 53 -3.88 7.15 -2.90
CA LEU A 53 -4.03 5.71 -2.63
C LEU A 53 -2.95 5.14 -1.71
N ASP A 54 -1.85 5.85 -1.55
CA ASP A 54 -0.75 5.46 -0.67
C ASP A 54 -0.08 6.74 -0.16
N ARG A 55 0.24 6.77 1.14
CA ARG A 55 0.88 7.92 1.80
C ARG A 55 2.39 7.78 1.97
N GLY A 56 2.94 6.66 1.53
CA GLY A 56 4.37 6.44 1.45
C GLY A 56 4.95 7.01 0.16
N ASP A 57 6.27 7.12 0.13
CA ASP A 57 7.03 7.72 -0.96
C ASP A 57 7.52 6.70 -1.99
N ALA A 58 7.12 5.43 -1.87
CA ALA A 58 7.59 4.38 -2.78
C ALA A 58 6.49 3.76 -3.65
N PHE A 59 5.20 4.03 -3.44
CA PHE A 59 4.14 3.43 -4.26
C PHE A 59 3.90 4.19 -5.57
N TYR A 60 3.89 3.48 -6.70
CA TYR A 60 3.61 4.08 -8.01
C TYR A 60 3.02 3.10 -9.03
N ALA A 61 2.43 3.61 -10.11
CA ALA A 61 2.02 2.86 -11.29
C ALA A 61 1.20 1.57 -11.01
N PRO A 62 0.08 1.63 -10.24
CA PRO A 62 -0.69 0.43 -9.98
C PRO A 62 -1.48 -0.05 -11.19
N GLN A 63 -1.76 -1.35 -11.17
CA GLN A 63 -2.71 -1.98 -12.07
C GLN A 63 -3.76 -2.72 -11.24
N ILE A 64 -5.02 -2.65 -11.68
CA ILE A 64 -6.13 -3.40 -11.08
C ILE A 64 -6.52 -4.58 -11.97
N ALA A 65 -7.10 -5.61 -11.36
CA ALA A 65 -7.71 -6.74 -12.03
C ALA A 65 -8.99 -7.18 -11.31
N ASP A 66 -9.96 -7.63 -12.09
CA ASP A 66 -11.11 -8.38 -11.58
C ASP A 66 -10.72 -9.87 -11.56
N ASP A 67 -10.71 -10.45 -10.37
CA ASP A 67 -10.45 -11.87 -10.15
C ASP A 67 -11.69 -12.64 -9.66
N GLY A 68 -12.87 -12.01 -9.72
CA GLY A 68 -14.15 -12.55 -9.25
C GLY A 68 -14.37 -12.46 -7.74
N GLY A 69 -13.43 -11.88 -6.98
CA GLY A 69 -13.58 -11.57 -5.56
C GLY A 69 -14.34 -10.27 -5.30
N GLU A 70 -14.58 -9.96 -4.02
CA GLU A 70 -15.09 -8.66 -3.63
C GLU A 70 -14.00 -7.58 -3.81
N GLY A 71 -14.34 -6.52 -4.54
CA GLY A 71 -13.40 -5.45 -4.88
C GLY A 71 -12.34 -5.88 -5.91
N TRP A 72 -11.56 -4.90 -6.34
CA TRP A 72 -10.54 -5.08 -7.37
C TRP A 72 -9.21 -5.49 -6.75
N TRP A 73 -8.58 -6.52 -7.30
CA TRP A 73 -7.23 -6.90 -6.95
C TRP A 73 -6.25 -5.84 -7.48
N LEU A 74 -5.31 -5.39 -6.66
CA LEU A 74 -4.38 -4.32 -7.01
C LEU A 74 -2.95 -4.68 -6.59
N MET A 75 -2.00 -4.38 -7.48
CA MET A 75 -0.58 -4.27 -7.14
C MET A 75 -0.01 -2.99 -7.74
N GLY A 76 0.90 -2.35 -7.03
CA GLY A 76 1.70 -1.24 -7.54
C GLY A 76 3.19 -1.54 -7.56
N TRP A 77 3.91 -0.78 -8.37
CA TRP A 77 5.37 -0.80 -8.36
C TRP A 77 5.87 -0.09 -7.10
N VAL A 78 6.79 -0.74 -6.38
CA VAL A 78 7.58 -0.10 -5.32
C VAL A 78 8.82 0.52 -5.95
N ARG A 79 8.82 1.85 -6.01
CA ARG A 79 9.87 2.67 -6.60
C ARG A 79 11.24 2.29 -6.06
N GLU A 80 12.22 2.38 -6.94
CA GLU A 80 13.62 2.23 -6.61
C GLU A 80 14.41 3.36 -7.22
N ASP A 81 15.06 4.14 -6.36
CA ASP A 81 15.94 5.20 -6.83
C ASP A 81 17.32 4.64 -7.15
N GLY A 82 17.65 4.68 -8.45
CA GLY A 82 18.95 4.26 -8.94
C GLY A 82 19.19 2.75 -8.82
N GLN A 83 20.47 2.37 -8.93
CA GLN A 83 20.90 0.97 -8.84
C GLN A 83 21.46 0.72 -7.44
N GLN A 84 21.07 -0.39 -6.80
CA GLN A 84 21.59 -0.74 -5.48
C GLN A 84 23.12 -0.82 -5.49
N PRO A 85 23.79 -0.28 -4.45
CA PRO A 85 25.21 -0.51 -4.24
C PRO A 85 25.53 -2.01 -4.22
N GLY A 86 26.52 -2.43 -5.01
CA GLY A 86 26.91 -3.84 -5.12
C GLY A 86 26.25 -4.61 -6.26
N GLY A 87 25.39 -3.97 -7.08
CA GLY A 87 24.91 -4.55 -8.34
C GLY A 87 24.04 -5.78 -8.13
N ARG A 88 22.98 -5.67 -7.32
CA ARG A 88 21.94 -6.70 -7.28
C ARG A 88 21.37 -6.89 -8.68
N ASP A 89 21.18 -8.13 -9.12
CA ASP A 89 20.65 -8.48 -10.45
C ASP A 89 19.15 -8.17 -10.62
N GLN A 90 18.54 -7.47 -9.66
CA GLN A 90 17.13 -7.10 -9.64
C GLN A 90 16.97 -5.64 -9.24
N ALA A 91 16.04 -4.94 -9.89
CA ALA A 91 15.63 -3.58 -9.57
C ALA A 91 14.10 -3.50 -9.65
N GLY A 92 13.50 -3.02 -8.56
CA GLY A 92 12.06 -2.92 -8.35
C GLY A 92 11.44 -4.21 -7.80
N CYS A 93 10.34 -4.04 -7.10
CA CYS A 93 9.39 -5.10 -6.77
C CYS A 93 7.96 -4.55 -6.84
N LEU A 94 6.97 -5.41 -6.67
CA LEU A 94 5.59 -5.01 -6.50
C LEU A 94 5.26 -4.93 -5.00
N THR A 95 4.24 -4.15 -4.66
CA THR A 95 3.61 -4.24 -3.34
C THR A 95 3.06 -5.63 -3.12
N LEU A 96 2.77 -5.96 -1.86
CA LEU A 96 1.82 -7.02 -1.56
C LEU A 96 0.49 -6.77 -2.29
N PRO A 97 -0.24 -7.84 -2.66
CA PRO A 97 -1.57 -7.67 -3.22
C PRO A 97 -2.50 -6.92 -2.27
N ARG A 98 -3.28 -6.00 -2.83
CA ARG A 98 -4.25 -5.16 -2.13
C ARG A 98 -5.64 -5.34 -2.71
N ARG A 99 -6.65 -4.98 -1.93
CA ARG A 99 -8.05 -4.90 -2.35
C ARG A 99 -8.49 -3.45 -2.41
N LEU A 100 -8.89 -3.03 -3.61
CA LEU A 100 -9.50 -1.74 -3.87
C LEU A 100 -11.02 -1.91 -3.91
N THR A 101 -11.72 -1.33 -2.93
CA THR A 101 -13.17 -1.26 -2.93
C THR A 101 -13.64 0.15 -3.31
N VAL A 102 -14.74 0.21 -4.04
CA VAL A 102 -15.35 1.46 -4.50
C VAL A 102 -16.83 1.43 -4.09
N ASP A 103 -17.21 2.32 -3.19
CA ASP A 103 -18.58 2.36 -2.66
C ASP A 103 -19.03 3.82 -2.42
N PRO A 104 -20.25 4.08 -1.92
CA PRO A 104 -20.73 5.45 -1.67
C PRO A 104 -19.91 6.27 -0.66
N SER A 105 -19.09 5.64 0.18
CA SER A 105 -18.16 6.29 1.12
C SER A 105 -16.84 6.69 0.48
N GLY A 106 -16.55 6.18 -0.73
CA GLY A 106 -15.38 6.54 -1.52
C GLY A 106 -14.58 5.31 -1.94
N VAL A 107 -13.25 5.46 -1.91
CA VAL A 107 -12.29 4.42 -2.27
C VAL A 107 -11.55 3.98 -1.04
N ARG A 108 -11.49 2.67 -0.80
CA ARG A 108 -10.68 2.07 0.25
C ARG A 108 -9.69 1.10 -0.37
N LEU A 109 -8.45 1.12 0.14
CA LEU A 109 -7.38 0.22 -0.28
C LEU A 109 -6.84 -0.50 0.95
N GLU A 110 -6.94 -1.82 0.96
CA GLU A 110 -6.58 -2.66 2.10
C GLU A 110 -5.62 -3.77 1.67
N LEU A 111 -4.93 -4.38 2.63
CA LEU A 111 -4.18 -5.60 2.36
C LEU A 111 -5.16 -6.71 1.94
N ASP A 112 -4.84 -7.43 0.87
CA ASP A 112 -5.66 -8.57 0.47
C ASP A 112 -5.64 -9.65 1.56
N LEU A 113 -6.82 -10.15 1.93
CA LEU A 113 -6.98 -11.17 2.98
C LEU A 113 -6.15 -12.43 2.69
N ALA A 114 -6.02 -12.83 1.42
CA ALA A 114 -5.24 -13.98 1.02
C ALA A 114 -3.75 -13.83 1.41
N VAL A 115 -3.21 -12.61 1.46
CA VAL A 115 -1.85 -12.37 1.95
C VAL A 115 -1.74 -12.72 3.43
N GLY A 116 -2.71 -12.24 4.24
CA GLY A 116 -2.75 -12.53 5.67
C GLY A 116 -2.92 -14.02 5.98
N GLU A 117 -3.63 -14.76 5.13
CA GLU A 117 -3.91 -16.19 5.33
C GLU A 117 -2.79 -17.12 4.84
N THR A 118 -1.99 -16.69 3.86
CA THR A 118 -1.03 -17.56 3.18
C THR A 118 0.42 -17.31 3.57
N LEU A 119 0.74 -16.17 4.18
CA LEU A 119 2.10 -15.90 4.62
C LEU A 119 2.55 -16.95 5.66
N PRO A 120 3.67 -17.65 5.42
CA PRO A 120 4.18 -18.64 6.36
C PRO A 120 4.81 -17.91 7.56
N LEU A 121 4.02 -17.64 8.60
CA LEU A 121 4.47 -16.86 9.75
C LEU A 121 4.98 -17.75 10.88
N GLY A 122 6.12 -17.37 11.45
CA GLY A 122 6.66 -17.96 12.66
C GLY A 122 5.84 -17.64 13.93
N PRO A 123 6.32 -18.08 15.10
CA PRO A 123 5.70 -17.74 16.37
C PRO A 123 5.75 -16.23 16.61
N ALA A 124 4.72 -15.69 17.27
CA ALA A 124 4.66 -14.30 17.68
C ALA A 124 5.58 -14.04 18.88
N CYS A 125 6.20 -12.87 18.89
CA CYS A 125 6.94 -12.32 20.02
C CYS A 125 6.64 -10.82 20.15
N ALA A 126 6.93 -10.24 21.32
CA ALA A 126 6.85 -8.79 21.48
C ALA A 126 7.82 -8.09 20.52
N ALA A 127 7.34 -7.06 19.84
CA ALA A 127 8.10 -6.29 18.87
C ALA A 127 8.78 -5.11 19.55
N GLU A 128 10.10 -5.15 19.69
CA GLU A 128 10.87 -4.04 20.21
C GLU A 128 12.24 -3.94 19.52
N GLY A 129 12.59 -2.74 19.07
CA GLY A 129 13.87 -2.48 18.43
C GLY A 129 13.84 -2.66 16.92
N GLU A 130 14.96 -3.07 16.34
CA GLU A 130 15.12 -3.18 14.89
C GLU A 130 14.27 -4.32 14.31
N LEU A 131 13.55 -4.02 13.21
CA LEU A 131 12.77 -5.02 12.50
C LEU A 131 13.67 -5.92 11.66
N PRO A 132 13.45 -7.25 11.68
CA PRO A 132 14.17 -8.18 10.82
C PRO A 132 13.78 -7.96 9.35
N PRO A 133 14.57 -8.48 8.39
CA PRO A 133 14.37 -8.22 6.97
C PRO A 133 13.10 -8.87 6.37
N ALA A 134 12.37 -9.69 7.12
CA ALA A 134 11.11 -10.25 6.67
C ALA A 134 10.21 -10.55 7.88
N ALA A 135 9.18 -9.74 8.12
CA ALA A 135 8.28 -9.90 9.24
C ALA A 135 6.94 -9.19 9.03
N VAL A 136 5.94 -9.64 9.78
CA VAL A 136 4.68 -8.93 10.00
C VAL A 136 4.68 -8.39 11.43
N VAL A 137 4.27 -7.14 11.57
CA VAL A 137 4.08 -6.45 12.85
C VAL A 137 2.60 -6.13 12.99
N GLU A 138 2.00 -6.49 14.10
CA GLU A 138 0.61 -6.20 14.46
C GLU A 138 0.59 -5.33 15.70
N VAL A 139 -0.21 -4.25 15.69
CA VAL A 139 -0.23 -3.29 16.79
C VAL A 139 -1.40 -3.53 17.73
N GLY A 140 -1.08 -3.65 19.02
CA GLY A 140 -2.03 -3.83 20.10
C GLY A 140 -2.68 -2.53 20.59
N PRO A 141 -3.54 -2.61 21.63
CA PRO A 141 -4.29 -1.46 22.16
C PRO A 141 -3.43 -0.34 22.76
N GLY A 142 -2.19 -0.63 23.15
CA GLY A 142 -1.26 0.36 23.69
C GLY A 142 -0.63 1.28 22.64
N GLU A 143 -0.96 1.09 21.36
CA GLU A 143 -0.36 1.74 20.20
C GLU A 143 1.15 1.49 20.06
N ALA A 144 1.67 1.75 18.87
CA ALA A 144 3.09 1.63 18.59
C ALA A 144 3.58 2.74 17.66
N VAL A 145 4.88 2.81 17.46
CA VAL A 145 5.51 3.76 16.54
C VAL A 145 6.61 3.06 15.76
N LEU A 146 6.64 3.27 14.46
CA LEU A 146 7.78 2.94 13.62
C LEU A 146 8.71 4.15 13.54
N VAL A 147 10.00 3.91 13.73
CA VAL A 147 11.03 4.94 13.74
C VAL A 147 12.09 4.59 12.70
N HIS A 148 12.34 5.52 11.78
CA HIS A 148 13.42 5.44 10.82
C HIS A 148 14.32 6.68 10.95
N PRO A 149 15.65 6.54 10.87
CA PRO A 149 16.57 7.68 11.02
C PRO A 149 16.37 8.76 9.95
N GLU A 150 15.96 8.40 8.74
CA GLU A 150 15.81 9.35 7.61
C GLU A 150 14.35 9.64 7.24
N LEU A 151 13.44 8.69 7.48
CA LEU A 151 12.04 8.77 7.07
C LEU A 151 11.11 9.18 8.22
N GLY A 152 11.71 9.44 9.39
CA GLY A 152 11.05 9.94 10.59
C GLY A 152 10.28 8.88 11.36
N ALA A 153 9.40 9.35 12.24
CA ALA A 153 8.52 8.51 13.04
C ALA A 153 7.12 8.43 12.42
N ARG A 154 6.53 7.24 12.45
CA ARG A 154 5.18 6.94 11.95
C ARG A 154 4.35 6.34 13.08
N PRO A 155 3.31 7.04 13.57
CA PRO A 155 2.42 6.46 14.56
C PRO A 155 1.66 5.29 13.95
N MET A 156 1.54 4.22 14.72
CA MET A 156 0.75 3.06 14.42
C MET A 156 -0.36 2.94 15.47
N PRO A 157 -1.60 3.34 15.17
CA PRO A 157 -2.73 3.08 16.05
C PRO A 157 -3.01 1.58 16.18
N GLU A 158 -3.82 1.21 17.17
CA GLU A 158 -4.33 -0.16 17.34
C GLU A 158 -4.86 -0.75 16.03
N GLY A 159 -4.57 -2.03 15.79
CA GLY A 159 -5.01 -2.76 14.60
C GLY A 159 -4.22 -2.42 13.34
N THR A 160 -3.21 -1.54 13.42
CA THR A 160 -2.28 -1.34 12.31
C THR A 160 -1.46 -2.60 12.09
N ARG A 161 -1.38 -3.03 10.83
CA ARG A 161 -0.47 -4.07 10.36
C ARG A 161 0.65 -3.44 9.56
N ALA A 162 1.90 -3.81 9.83
CA ALA A 162 3.03 -3.48 8.99
C ALA A 162 3.71 -4.74 8.48
N VAL A 163 4.14 -4.76 7.22
CA VAL A 163 4.86 -5.89 6.62
C VAL A 163 6.20 -5.39 6.10
N VAL A 164 7.26 -6.07 6.50
CA VAL A 164 8.63 -5.83 6.04
C VAL A 164 9.02 -6.96 5.09
N ASP A 165 9.53 -6.60 3.93
CA ASP A 165 10.21 -7.52 3.00
C ASP A 165 11.44 -6.85 2.38
N GLY A 166 12.61 -7.24 2.88
CA GLY A 166 13.90 -6.64 2.54
C GLY A 166 13.94 -5.15 2.89
N ASP A 167 14.06 -4.32 1.86
CA ASP A 167 14.17 -2.87 1.99
C ASP A 167 12.79 -2.19 1.96
N VAL A 168 11.70 -2.95 1.85
CA VAL A 168 10.33 -2.44 1.71
C VAL A 168 9.57 -2.59 3.02
N LEU A 169 8.87 -1.52 3.40
CA LEU A 169 7.91 -1.48 4.49
C LEU A 169 6.55 -1.06 3.94
N GLU A 170 5.53 -1.89 4.13
CA GLU A 170 4.14 -1.55 3.84
C GLU A 170 3.34 -1.47 5.14
N VAL A 171 2.59 -0.39 5.33
CA VAL A 171 1.78 -0.14 6.53
C VAL A 171 0.31 -0.03 6.14
N TYR A 172 -0.53 -0.81 6.81
CA TYR A 172 -1.97 -0.93 6.60
C TYR A 172 -2.69 -0.57 7.90
N ARG A 173 -3.42 0.55 7.90
CA ARG A 173 -4.20 1.01 9.05
C ARG A 173 -5.66 0.58 8.89
N PRO A 174 -6.40 0.26 9.97
CA PRO A 174 -7.80 -0.18 9.88
C PRO A 174 -8.69 0.78 9.07
N ASP A 175 -8.59 2.08 9.34
CA ASP A 175 -9.43 3.11 8.71
C ASP A 175 -8.60 4.16 7.95
N GLY A 176 -7.46 3.75 7.39
CA GLY A 176 -6.50 4.67 6.79
C GLY A 176 -5.97 4.23 5.44
N VAL A 177 -5.50 5.22 4.68
CA VAL A 177 -4.75 4.98 3.45
C VAL A 177 -3.46 4.23 3.79
N PRO A 178 -3.11 3.15 3.06
CA PRO A 178 -1.83 2.47 3.21
C PRO A 178 -0.63 3.38 3.02
N ALA A 179 0.54 2.94 3.44
CA ALA A 179 1.80 3.64 3.18
C ALA A 179 2.92 2.65 2.83
N THR A 180 3.59 2.90 1.71
CA THR A 180 4.71 2.10 1.21
C THR A 180 5.99 2.91 1.25
N PHE A 181 6.97 2.44 2.01
CA PHE A 181 8.28 3.04 2.10
C PHE A 181 9.34 2.07 1.59
N ARG A 182 10.44 2.62 1.10
CA ARG A 182 11.60 1.82 0.74
C ARG A 182 12.88 2.46 1.25
N HIS A 183 13.68 1.69 1.99
CA HIS A 183 14.99 2.13 2.44
C HIS A 183 15.88 0.94 2.86
N PRO A 184 17.20 0.94 2.57
CA PRO A 184 18.10 -0.15 2.97
C PRO A 184 18.40 -0.21 4.48
N VAL A 185 18.11 0.87 5.21
CA VAL A 185 18.23 0.90 6.68
C VAL A 185 16.94 0.37 7.28
N ALA A 186 17.06 -0.56 8.22
CA ALA A 186 15.93 -1.17 8.88
C ALA A 186 15.15 -0.15 9.74
N TRP A 187 13.83 -0.31 9.76
CA TRP A 187 12.95 0.39 10.66
C TRP A 187 13.06 -0.17 12.08
N GLN A 188 12.78 0.67 13.08
CA GLN A 188 12.62 0.24 14.47
C GLN A 188 11.16 0.34 14.89
N VAL A 189 10.70 -0.58 15.73
CA VAL A 189 9.39 -0.54 16.37
C VAL A 189 9.54 -0.31 17.88
N ARG A 190 8.62 0.48 18.43
CA ARG A 190 8.49 0.74 19.88
C ARG A 190 7.01 0.80 20.26
N GLY A 191 6.66 0.32 21.44
CA GLY A 191 5.30 0.34 21.96
C GLY A 191 4.68 -1.05 22.01
N ASP A 192 3.34 -1.10 22.03
CA ASP A 192 2.57 -2.34 22.12
C ASP A 192 2.36 -2.94 20.73
N ALA A 193 3.29 -3.81 20.33
CA ALA A 193 3.21 -4.52 19.06
C ALA A 193 3.75 -5.95 19.19
N GLU A 194 3.18 -6.85 18.38
CA GLU A 194 3.67 -8.20 18.20
C GLU A 194 4.33 -8.33 16.83
N LEU A 195 5.44 -9.07 16.78
CA LEU A 195 6.18 -9.38 15.58
C LEU A 195 6.10 -10.86 15.29
N ARG A 196 5.91 -11.20 14.01
CA ARG A 196 5.97 -12.56 13.49
C ARG A 196 6.94 -12.60 12.31
N PRO A 197 8.06 -13.34 12.38
CA PRO A 197 8.97 -13.45 11.26
C PRO A 197 8.30 -14.23 10.11
N VAL A 198 8.55 -13.81 8.87
CA VAL A 198 8.14 -14.60 7.69
C VAL A 198 9.15 -15.73 7.51
N LEU A 199 8.66 -16.96 7.57
CA LEU A 199 9.44 -18.17 7.37
C LEU A 199 9.77 -18.29 5.88
N ARG A 200 11.06 -18.30 5.54
CA ARG A 200 11.47 -18.64 4.19
C ARG A 200 11.35 -20.16 4.03
N PRO A 201 10.78 -20.65 2.91
CA PRO A 201 10.75 -22.08 2.61
C PRO A 201 12.16 -22.67 2.48
#